data_AF-A0A914Q9E8-F1
#
_entry.id   AF-A0A914Q9E8-F1
#
_cell.length_a   1.000
_cell.length_b   1.000
_cell.length_c   1.000
_cell.angle_alpha   90.00
_cell.angle_beta   90.00
_cell.angle_gamma   90.00
#
_symmetry.space_group_name_H-M   'P 1'
#
loop_
_entity.id
_entity.type
_entity.pdbx_description
1 polymer ?
#
loop_
_entity_poly.entity_id
_entity_poly.type
_entity_poly.pdbx_seq_one_letter_code
_entity_poly.pdbx_strand_id
1 'polypeptide(L)'
;MLEAIDWTGISFSEARETLKKWREEHARQSEESVEIWEHVIYFYSFRKRKVAILIAKGDRLEAIRELNSYLEIFLNDREAWQQLCELYLKEGDYARTISNKN
;
A
#
# COMPACT_ATOMS: atom_id res chain seq x y z
N MET A 1 -29.92 -2.50 14.49
CA MET A 1 -29.46 -1.55 13.46
C MET A 1 -28.06 -2.03 13.12
N LEU A 2 -27.85 -2.59 11.92
CA LEU A 2 -26.52 -3.04 11.52
C LEU A 2 -25.67 -1.78 11.31
N GLU A 3 -24.52 -1.68 11.98
CA GLU A 3 -23.58 -0.59 11.74
C GLU A 3 -23.16 -0.63 10.28
N ALA A 4 -23.23 0.51 9.59
CA ALA A 4 -22.74 0.61 8.22
C ALA A 4 -21.24 0.31 8.25
N ILE A 5 -20.81 -0.66 7.43
CA ILE A 5 -19.40 -0.99 7.27
C ILE A 5 -18.72 0.23 6.65
N ASP A 6 -17.66 0.73 7.28
CA ASP A 6 -16.81 1.76 6.68
C ASP A 6 -15.93 1.13 5.60
N TRP A 7 -16.32 1.29 4.34
CA TRP A 7 -15.61 0.77 3.18
C TRP A 7 -14.32 1.52 2.84
N THR A 8 -14.07 2.67 3.47
CA THR A 8 -12.87 3.48 3.21
C THR A 8 -11.66 2.99 3.99
N GLY A 9 -11.88 2.29 5.10
CA GLY A 9 -10.83 1.79 6.01
C GLY A 9 -10.44 0.33 5.82
N ILE A 10 -11.02 -0.39 4.85
CA ILE A 10 -10.71 -1.82 4.65
C ILE A 10 -9.37 -2.02 3.92
N SER A 11 -8.71 -3.15 4.17
CA SER A 11 -7.46 -3.49 3.47
C SER A 11 -7.70 -3.77 1.98
N PHE A 12 -6.66 -3.62 1.16
CA PHE A 12 -6.72 -3.97 -0.26
C PHE A 12 -7.14 -5.43 -0.51
N SER A 13 -6.68 -6.37 0.32
CA SER A 13 -7.10 -7.77 0.24
C SER A 13 -8.60 -7.94 0.52
N GLU A 14 -9.11 -7.30 1.57
CA GLU A 14 -10.53 -7.36 1.93
C GLU A 14 -11.40 -6.71 0.85
N ALA A 15 -10.99 -5.56 0.34
CA ALA A 15 -11.61 -4.87 -0.79
C ALA A 15 -11.70 -5.79 -2.02
N ARG A 16 -10.59 -6.45 -2.36
CA ARG A 16 -10.53 -7.33 -3.54
C ARG A 16 -11.44 -8.54 -3.39
N GLU A 17 -11.42 -9.21 -2.23
CA GLU A 17 -12.26 -10.37 -1.99
C GLU A 17 -13.76 -9.98 -1.91
N THR A 18 -14.07 -8.81 -1.33
CA THR A 18 -15.43 -8.26 -1.30
C THR A 18 -15.97 -7.99 -2.70
N LEU A 19 -15.22 -7.24 -3.53
CA LEU A 19 -15.62 -6.96 -4.92
C LEU A 19 -15.74 -8.23 -5.76
N LYS A 20 -14.89 -9.24 -5.51
CA LYS A 20 -14.99 -10.55 -6.16
C LYS A 20 -16.28 -11.26 -5.77
N LYS A 21 -16.59 -11.31 -4.47
CA LYS A 21 -17.82 -11.91 -3.96
C LYS A 21 -19.05 -11.25 -4.58
N TRP A 22 -19.12 -9.92 -4.60
CA TRP A 22 -20.26 -9.19 -5.19
C TRP A 22 -20.44 -9.44 -6.69
N ARG A 23 -19.32 -9.60 -7.42
CA ARG A 23 -19.36 -10.00 -8.82
C ARG A 23 -19.96 -11.40 -9.01
N GLU A 24 -19.60 -12.35 -8.17
CA GLU A 24 -20.07 -13.75 -8.25
C GLU A 24 -21.54 -13.87 -7.82
N GLU A 25 -21.94 -13.14 -6.77
CA GLU A 25 -23.30 -13.15 -6.24
C GLU A 25 -24.27 -12.24 -7.02
N HIS A 26 -23.78 -11.51 -8.03
CA HIS A 26 -24.55 -10.49 -8.76
C HIS A 26 -25.18 -9.45 -7.83
N ALA A 27 -24.50 -9.18 -6.70
CA ALA A 27 -24.97 -8.23 -5.70
C ALA A 27 -24.89 -6.81 -6.27
N ARG A 28 -25.95 -6.03 -6.07
CA ARG A 28 -26.07 -4.67 -6.60
C ARG A 28 -25.69 -3.67 -5.52
N GLN A 29 -24.39 -3.53 -5.28
CA GLN A 29 -23.78 -2.65 -4.28
C GLN A 29 -22.94 -1.59 -4.99
N SER A 30 -23.60 -0.76 -5.80
CA SER A 30 -22.93 0.19 -6.69
C SER A 30 -22.22 1.31 -5.95
N GLU A 31 -22.79 1.79 -4.85
CA GLU A 31 -22.21 2.89 -4.06
C GLU A 31 -20.96 2.41 -3.33
N GLU A 32 -21.05 1.29 -2.62
CA GLU A 32 -19.94 0.69 -1.90
C GLU A 32 -18.83 0.22 -2.85
N SER A 33 -19.20 -0.23 -4.06
CA SER A 33 -18.21 -0.58 -5.09
C SER A 33 -17.39 0.63 -5.54
N VAL A 34 -18.02 1.80 -5.67
CA VAL A 34 -17.33 3.04 -6.01
C VAL A 34 -16.45 3.48 -4.84
N GLU A 35 -16.95 3.42 -3.61
CA GLU A 35 -16.16 3.76 -2.42
C GLU A 35 -14.89 2.90 -2.31
N ILE A 36 -15.00 1.57 -2.46
CA ILE A 36 -13.84 0.67 -2.45
C ILE A 36 -12.87 1.03 -3.59
N TRP A 37 -13.40 1.36 -4.78
CA TRP A 37 -12.56 1.66 -5.93
C TRP A 37 -11.76 2.96 -5.73
N GLU A 38 -12.42 4.02 -5.28
CA GLU A 38 -11.80 5.33 -5.07
C GLU A 38 -10.86 5.34 -3.87
N HIS A 39 -11.29 4.78 -2.74
CA HIS A 39 -10.57 4.90 -1.47
C HIS A 39 -9.52 3.81 -1.24
N VAL A 40 -9.72 2.62 -1.81
CA VAL A 40 -8.80 1.50 -1.62
C VAL A 40 -8.00 1.26 -2.90
N ILE A 41 -8.66 0.95 -4.02
CA ILE A 41 -7.96 0.48 -5.23
C ILE A 41 -7.11 1.57 -5.88
N TYR A 42 -7.67 2.77 -6.04
CA TYR A 42 -6.97 3.88 -6.70
C TYR A 42 -5.78 4.37 -5.87
N PHE A 43 -5.97 4.67 -4.58
CA PHE A 43 -4.88 5.13 -3.72
C PHE A 43 -3.79 4.07 -3.53
N TYR A 44 -4.15 2.79 -3.41
CA TYR A 44 -3.19 1.69 -3.34
C TYR A 44 -2.30 1.65 -4.59
N SER A 45 -2.92 1.67 -5.76
CA SER A 45 -2.23 1.61 -7.05
C SER A 45 -1.31 2.82 -7.27
N PHE A 46 -1.79 4.02 -6.95
CA PHE A 46 -1.02 5.25 -7.06
C PHE A 46 0.20 5.24 -6.13
N ARG A 47 0.02 4.88 -4.85
CA ARG A 47 1.11 4.88 -3.85
C ARG A 47 2.16 3.82 -4.16
N LYS A 48 1.78 2.60 -4.52
CA LYS A 48 2.75 1.57 -4.97
C LYS A 48 3.54 2.02 -6.20
N ARG A 49 2.90 2.72 -7.15
CA ARG A 49 3.59 3.25 -8.34
C ARG A 49 4.54 4.40 -8.02
N LYS A 50 4.15 5.30 -7.11
CA LYS A 50 5.02 6.38 -6.61
C LYS A 50 6.29 5.82 -5.95
N VAL A 51 6.15 4.83 -5.07
CA VAL A 51 7.29 4.16 -4.41
C VAL A 51 8.22 3.52 -5.46
N ALA A 52 7.69 2.81 -6.45
CA ALA A 52 8.50 2.20 -7.51
C ALA A 52 9.32 3.24 -8.30
N ILE A 53 8.72 4.39 -8.63
CA ILE A 53 9.42 5.48 -9.33
C ILE A 53 10.54 6.08 -8.46
N LEU A 54 10.27 6.32 -7.17
CA LEU A 54 11.28 6.85 -6.24
C LEU A 54 12.48 5.91 -6.09
N ILE A 55 12.22 4.60 -5.99
CA ILE A 55 13.27 3.58 -5.97
C ILE A 55 14.08 3.62 -7.27
N ALA A 56 13.43 3.70 -8.43
CA ALA A 56 14.11 3.75 -9.74
C ALA A 56 14.98 5.01 -9.92
N LYS A 57 14.57 6.14 -9.33
CA LYS A 57 15.36 7.38 -9.31
C LYS A 57 16.57 7.36 -8.37
N GLY A 58 16.64 6.38 -7.47
CA GLY A 58 17.65 6.33 -6.41
C GLY A 58 17.31 7.18 -5.18
N ASP A 59 16.12 7.81 -5.15
CA ASP A 59 15.63 8.64 -4.03
C ASP A 59 15.11 7.75 -2.89
N ARG A 60 15.99 6.90 -2.33
CA ARG A 60 15.62 5.86 -1.34
C ARG A 60 14.98 6.40 -0.07
N LEU A 61 15.49 7.51 0.47
CA LEU A 61 14.94 8.14 1.67
C LEU A 61 13.48 8.57 1.47
N GLU A 62 13.17 9.09 0.28
CA GLU A 62 11.81 9.51 -0.04
C GLU A 62 10.88 8.31 -0.27
N ALA A 63 11.39 7.23 -0.88
CA ALA A 63 10.65 5.97 -0.98
C ALA A 63 10.31 5.41 0.40
N ILE A 64 11.25 5.47 1.36
CA ILE A 64 11.02 5.04 2.76
C ILE A 64 9.96 5.90 3.44
N ARG A 65 10.00 7.24 3.28
CA ARG A 65 8.98 8.13 3.84
C ARG A 65 7.60 7.84 3.30
N GLU A 66 7.48 7.72 1.98
CA GLU A 66 6.20 7.41 1.32
C GLU A 66 5.64 6.05 1.73
N LEU A 67 6.52 5.05 1.89
CA LEU A 67 6.11 3.72 2.32
C LEU A 67 5.70 3.68 3.80
N ASN A 68 6.33 4.49 4.67
CA ASN A 68 5.86 4.69 6.05
C ASN A 68 4.47 5.35 6.07
N SER A 69 4.26 6.46 5.35
CA SER A 69 2.93 7.11 5.26
C SER A 69 1.87 6.20 4.67
N TYR A 70 2.25 5.32 3.73
CA TYR A 70 1.35 4.30 3.20
C TYR A 70 0.93 3.28 4.28
N LEU A 71 1.89 2.80 5.08
CA LEU A 71 1.64 1.78 6.11
C LEU A 71 0.85 2.31 7.32
N GLU A 72 0.83 3.63 7.56
CA GLU A 72 -0.08 4.26 8.53
C GLU A 72 -1.57 4.06 8.16
N ILE A 73 -1.87 3.96 6.86
CA ILE A 73 -3.22 3.76 6.34
C ILE A 73 -3.51 2.27 6.12
N PHE A 74 -2.53 1.53 5.59
CA PHE A 74 -2.71 0.12 5.21
C PHE A 74 -1.89 -0.83 6.09
N LEU A 75 -2.16 -0.79 7.40
CA LEU A 75 -1.41 -1.53 8.44
C LEU A 75 -1.29 -3.04 8.19
N ASN A 76 -2.27 -3.65 7.49
CA ASN A 76 -2.33 -5.08 7.22
C ASN A 76 -1.59 -5.51 5.93
N ASP A 77 -0.99 -4.58 5.18
CA ASP A 77 -0.23 -4.90 3.96
C ASP A 77 1.16 -5.45 4.28
N ARG A 78 1.24 -6.78 4.44
CA ARG A 78 2.49 -7.50 4.71
C ARG A 78 3.55 -7.32 3.63
N GLU A 79 3.15 -7.17 2.36
CA GLU A 79 4.11 -6.98 1.26
C GLU A 79 4.79 -5.61 1.37
N ALA A 80 4.03 -4.57 1.72
CA ALA A 80 4.57 -3.24 1.92
C ALA A 80 5.49 -3.17 3.15
N TRP A 81 5.16 -3.88 4.24
CA TRP A 81 6.07 -4.03 5.38
C TRP A 81 7.38 -4.74 4.99
N GLN A 82 7.30 -5.82 4.21
CA GLN A 82 8.49 -6.51 3.73
C GLN A 82 9.36 -5.60 2.84
N GLN A 83 8.74 -4.86 1.92
CA GLN A 83 9.42 -3.90 1.07
C GLN A 83 10.12 -2.79 1.88
N LEU A 84 9.49 -2.33 2.97
CA LEU A 84 10.07 -1.34 3.87
C LEU A 84 11.32 -1.89 4.57
N CYS A 85 11.25 -3.11 5.08
CA CYS A 85 12.41 -3.80 5.67
C CYS A 85 13.56 -3.93 4.67
N GLU A 86 13.28 -4.33 3.42
CA GLU A 86 14.31 -4.45 2.38
C GLU A 86 14.96 -3.10 2.04
N LEU A 87 14.20 -2.00 2.05
CA LEU A 87 14.73 -0.66 1.83
C LEU A 87 15.65 -0.22 2.98
N TYR A 88 15.25 -0.44 4.23
CA TYR A 88 16.09 -0.12 5.39
C TYR A 88 17.40 -0.91 5.42
N LEU A 89 17.35 -2.21 5.08
CA LEU A 89 18.56 -3.03 4.98
C LEU A 89 19.54 -2.49 3.93
N LYS A 90 19.02 -2.13 2.74
CA LYS A 90 19.83 -1.56 1.66
C LYS A 90 20.44 -0.22 2.04
N GLU A 91 19.76 0.60 2.83
CA GLU A 91 20.29 1.88 3.31
C GLU A 91 21.43 1.68 4.33
N GLY A 92 21.26 0.73 5.25
CA GLY A 92 22.31 0.35 6.21
C GLY A 92 23.57 -0.19 5.53
N ASP A 93 23.41 -1.06 4.53
CA ASP A 93 24.52 -1.56 3.73
C ASP A 93 25.19 -0.45 2.89
N TYR A 94 24.39 0.45 2.32
CA TYR A 94 24.91 1.62 1.60
C TYR A 94 25.82 2.45 2.52
N ALA A 95 25.33 2.85 3.69
CA ALA A 95 26.11 3.59 4.70
C ALA A 95 27.40 2.86 5.12
N ARG A 96 27.37 1.53 5.23
CA ARG A 96 28.56 0.71 5.52
C ARG A 96 29.57 0.73 4.38
N THR A 97 29.11 0.67 3.12
CA THR A 97 30.01 0.66 1.96
C THR A 97 30.74 1.98 1.73
N ILE A 98 30.11 3.12 2.04
CA ILE A 98 30.77 4.44 1.99
C ILE A 98 31.75 4.63 3.14
N SER A 99 31.45 4.13 4.34
CA SER A 99 32.36 4.19 5.49
C SER A 99 33.65 3.38 5.28
N ASN A 100 33.55 2.19 4.68
CA ASN A 100 34.70 1.31 4.40
C ASN A 100 35.60 1.76 3.23
N LYS A 101 35.27 2.88 2.55
CA LYS A 101 36.06 3.42 1.44
C LYS A 101 36.89 4.65 1.80
N ASN A 102 36.83 5.11 3.05
CA ASN A 102 37.67 6.17 3.61
C ASN A 102 38.74 5.59 4.53
#